data_AF-A0A2E3MSH6-F1
#
_entry.id   AF-A0A2E3MSH6-F1
#
_cell.length_a   1.000
_cell.length_b   1.000
_cell.length_c   1.000
_cell.angle_alpha   90.00
_cell.angle_beta   90.00
_cell.angle_gamma   90.00
#
_symmetry.space_group_name_H-M   'P 1'
#
loop_
_entity.id
_entity.type
_entity.pdbx_description
1 polymer ?
#
loop_
_entity_poly.entity_id
_entity_poly.type
_entity_poly.pdbx_seq_one_letter_code
_entity_poly.pdbx_strand_id
1 'polypeptide(L)'
;VAIRYLFKGDIEQTAGPLLTRIERRLSWRTREDLPLVERILRVGPALLALKEMEYLGETQTGELEQRLERMINHLLAPLEREWVKEAATDSVISRVKELRKAVLPEMIDSDLSADELARRWRQLEDMELAQQLSLYPAKYVASRPSVDRILETVERFMEHLAGEEDPHSPMKAIVQVGEPLAVAAKRDRSVSEDPVLTHLERCLSEMLESLSTESVLYTPSSRADSR
;
A
#
# COMPACT_ATOMS: atom_id res chain seq x y z
N VAL A 1 -7.76 -1.57 -19.90
CA VAL A 1 -6.40 -1.06 -20.20
C VAL A 1 -5.53 -1.38 -19.01
N ALA A 2 -4.38 -2.02 -19.21
CA ALA A 2 -3.38 -2.23 -18.17
C ALA A 2 -2.24 -1.22 -18.35
N ILE A 3 -1.73 -0.67 -17.25
CA ILE A 3 -0.64 0.31 -17.27
C ILE A 3 0.43 -0.18 -16.29
N ARG A 4 1.68 -0.24 -16.75
CA ARG A 4 2.85 -0.53 -15.92
C ARG A 4 3.84 0.61 -16.01
N TYR A 5 4.22 1.15 -14.85
CA TYR A 5 5.31 2.10 -14.72
C TYR A 5 6.58 1.35 -14.33
N LEU A 6 7.69 1.72 -14.98
CA LEU A 6 9.00 1.10 -14.82
C LEU A 6 10.02 2.20 -14.60
N PHE A 7 10.69 2.17 -13.47
CA PHE A 7 11.84 2.99 -13.19
C PHE A 7 13.04 2.54 -14.04
N LYS A 8 13.68 3.51 -14.71
CA LYS A 8 14.82 3.27 -15.60
C LYS A 8 16.12 3.93 -15.11
N GLY A 9 16.11 4.52 -13.92
CA GLY A 9 17.29 5.07 -13.29
C GLY A 9 18.09 4.04 -12.49
N ASP A 10 19.14 4.53 -11.84
CA ASP A 10 19.94 3.74 -10.90
C ASP A 10 19.23 3.70 -9.54
N ILE A 11 18.78 2.51 -9.14
CA ILE A 11 18.03 2.31 -7.90
C ILE A 11 18.89 2.56 -6.65
N GLU A 12 20.20 2.29 -6.69
CA GLU A 12 21.10 2.54 -5.56
C GLU A 12 21.30 4.03 -5.34
N GLN A 13 21.51 4.78 -6.43
CA GLN A 13 21.65 6.24 -6.36
C GLN A 13 20.34 6.96 -6.02
N THR A 14 19.20 6.32 -6.24
CA THR A 14 17.88 6.90 -5.99
C THR A 14 17.33 6.52 -4.61
N ALA A 15 17.13 5.22 -4.35
CA ALA A 15 16.54 4.74 -3.10
C ALA A 15 17.55 4.71 -1.94
N GLY A 16 18.85 4.58 -2.21
CA GLY A 16 19.89 4.55 -1.20
C GLY A 16 19.92 5.81 -0.32
N PRO A 17 19.98 7.03 -0.90
CA PRO A 17 19.92 8.28 -0.15
C PRO A 17 18.60 8.48 0.60
N LEU A 18 17.47 8.07 0.04
CA LEU A 18 16.16 8.16 0.69
C LEU A 18 16.11 7.29 1.95
N LEU A 19 16.59 6.05 1.87
CA LEU A 19 16.74 5.18 3.04
C LEU A 19 17.69 5.77 4.08
N THR A 20 18.77 6.43 3.65
CA THR A 20 19.69 7.11 4.57
C THR A 20 19.00 8.26 5.29
N ARG A 21 18.13 9.01 4.60
CA ARG A 21 17.31 10.07 5.18
C ARG A 21 16.30 9.50 6.19
N ILE A 22 15.64 8.39 5.87
CA ILE A 22 14.72 7.69 6.79
C ILE A 22 15.47 7.23 8.05
N GLU A 23 16.60 6.53 7.88
CA GLU A 23 17.43 6.05 9.00
C GLU A 23 17.85 7.19 9.92
N ARG A 24 18.27 8.34 9.37
CA ARG A 24 18.63 9.52 10.17
C ARG A 24 17.44 10.10 10.94
N ARG A 25 16.26 10.17 10.32
CA ARG A 25 15.03 10.65 11.00
C ARG A 25 14.62 9.73 12.14
N LEU A 26 14.82 8.43 11.98
CA LEU A 26 14.65 7.44 13.05
C LEU A 26 15.75 7.50 14.12
N SER A 27 16.70 8.44 14.02
CA SER A 27 17.89 8.55 14.87
C SER A 27 18.78 7.30 14.86
N TRP A 28 18.77 6.54 13.76
CA TRP A 28 19.57 5.34 13.60
C TRP A 28 20.93 5.66 12.99
N ARG A 29 21.92 4.81 13.27
CA ARG A 29 23.15 4.77 12.48
C ARG A 29 22.80 4.29 11.07
N THR A 30 23.25 5.02 10.05
CA THR A 30 22.97 4.68 8.66
C THR A 30 23.67 3.38 8.27
N ARG A 31 23.01 2.58 7.43
CA ARG A 31 23.48 1.24 7.03
C ARG A 31 23.63 1.12 5.52
N GLU A 32 24.39 2.05 4.96
CA GLU A 32 24.80 2.07 3.54
C GLU A 32 25.73 0.89 3.17
N ASP A 33 26.17 0.13 4.18
CA ASP A 33 26.87 -1.14 4.02
C ASP A 33 25.93 -2.31 3.68
N LEU A 34 24.61 -2.17 3.90
CA LEU A 34 23.63 -3.21 3.62
C LEU A 34 22.94 -3.00 2.27
N PRO A 35 22.54 -4.09 1.57
CA PRO A 35 21.68 -4.00 0.40
C PRO A 35 20.35 -3.30 0.69
N LEU A 36 19.75 -2.65 -0.32
CA LEU A 36 18.51 -1.88 -0.18
C LEU A 36 17.36 -2.71 0.42
N VAL A 37 17.22 -3.98 -0.01
CA VAL A 37 16.17 -4.89 0.48
C VAL A 37 16.30 -5.12 1.99
N GLU A 38 17.52 -5.33 2.49
CA GLU A 38 17.75 -5.55 3.92
C GLU A 38 17.46 -4.28 4.74
N ARG A 39 17.82 -3.10 4.20
CA ARG A 39 17.49 -1.82 4.83
C ARG A 39 15.97 -1.62 4.91
N ILE A 40 15.24 -1.92 3.82
CA ILE A 40 13.77 -1.86 3.79
C ILE A 40 13.16 -2.80 4.83
N LEU A 41 13.63 -4.05 4.90
CA LEU A 41 13.13 -5.04 5.86
C LEU A 41 13.42 -4.68 7.32
N ARG A 42 14.39 -3.80 7.58
CA ARG A 42 14.64 -3.22 8.91
C ARG A 42 13.75 -2.01 9.20
N VAL A 43 13.60 -1.12 8.22
CA VAL A 43 12.82 0.12 8.36
C VAL A 43 11.33 -0.16 8.50
N GLY A 44 10.76 -1.06 7.69
CA GLY A 44 9.32 -1.35 7.68
C GLY A 44 8.76 -1.73 9.07
N PRO A 45 9.31 -2.75 9.75
CA PRO A 45 8.87 -3.13 11.10
C PRO A 45 9.00 -2.03 12.14
N ALA A 46 9.98 -1.13 11.98
CA ALA A 46 10.17 -0.01 12.90
C ALA A 46 9.15 1.10 12.68
N LEU A 47 8.82 1.43 11.42
CA LEU A 47 7.73 2.36 11.11
C LEU A 47 6.39 1.82 11.62
N LEU A 48 6.14 0.51 11.47
CA LEU A 48 4.96 -0.11 12.07
C LEU A 48 4.98 -0.02 13.60
N ALA A 49 6.13 -0.26 14.25
CA ALA A 49 6.24 -0.16 15.71
C ALA A 49 5.92 1.25 16.23
N LEU A 50 6.29 2.31 15.50
CA LEU A 50 5.91 3.67 15.84
C LEU A 50 4.38 3.87 15.78
N LYS A 51 3.72 3.32 14.74
CA LYS A 51 2.26 3.35 14.65
C LYS A 51 1.59 2.49 15.73
N GLU A 52 2.14 1.33 16.08
CA GLU A 52 1.67 0.49 17.19
C GLU A 52 1.74 1.25 18.51
N MET A 53 2.81 1.98 18.79
CA MET A 53 2.87 2.85 19.97
C MET A 53 1.82 3.97 19.95
N GLU A 54 1.60 4.59 18.78
CA GLU A 54 0.64 5.69 18.62
C GLU A 54 -0.81 5.24 18.85
N TYR A 55 -1.22 4.10 18.27
CA TYR A 55 -2.61 3.64 18.29
C TYR A 55 -2.91 2.59 19.37
N LEU A 56 -1.94 1.72 19.68
CA LEU A 56 -2.12 0.62 20.64
C LEU A 56 -1.46 0.92 22.00
N GLY A 57 -0.65 1.97 22.10
CA GLY A 57 0.09 2.35 23.31
C GLY A 57 1.38 1.54 23.54
N GLU A 58 1.60 0.45 22.80
CA GLU A 58 2.80 -0.38 22.91
C GLU A 58 3.15 -1.07 21.58
N THR A 59 4.44 -1.35 21.39
CA THR A 59 4.92 -2.14 20.24
C THR A 59 4.45 -3.57 20.34
N GLN A 60 4.06 -4.17 19.21
CA GLN A 60 3.55 -5.54 19.18
C GLN A 60 4.66 -6.55 18.82
N THR A 61 4.47 -7.80 19.24
CA THR A 61 5.41 -8.91 18.98
C THR A 61 4.87 -9.87 17.91
N GLY A 62 5.74 -10.71 17.35
CA GLY A 62 5.39 -11.70 16.32
C GLY A 62 5.69 -11.24 14.90
N GLU A 63 5.24 -12.04 13.93
CA GLU A 63 5.50 -11.81 12.51
C GLU A 63 4.88 -10.51 12.01
N LEU A 64 5.57 -9.84 11.06
CA LEU A 64 5.13 -8.56 10.53
C LEU A 64 3.70 -8.62 9.93
N GLU A 65 3.36 -9.71 9.26
CA GLU A 65 2.01 -9.92 8.68
C GLU A 65 0.93 -9.92 9.78
N GLN A 66 1.17 -10.64 10.88
CA GLN A 66 0.24 -10.74 12.00
C GLN A 66 0.11 -9.40 12.74
N ARG A 67 1.21 -8.67 12.86
CA ARG A 67 1.25 -7.33 13.46
C ARG A 67 0.44 -6.33 12.62
N LEU A 68 0.63 -6.33 11.30
CA LEU A 68 -0.15 -5.53 10.36
C LEU A 68 -1.65 -5.85 10.46
N GLU A 69 -2.02 -7.13 10.45
CA GLU A 69 -3.41 -7.55 10.57
C GLU A 69 -4.06 -7.08 11.88
N ARG A 70 -3.36 -7.23 13.02
CA ARG A 70 -3.85 -6.72 14.31
C ARG A 70 -4.03 -5.21 14.31
N MET A 71 -3.09 -4.46 13.74
CA MET A 71 -3.20 -3.01 13.61
C MET A 71 -4.41 -2.62 12.75
N ILE A 72 -4.54 -3.21 11.56
CA ILE A 72 -5.66 -2.94 10.64
C ILE A 72 -7.00 -3.26 11.32
N ASN A 73 -7.09 -4.39 12.02
CA ASN A 73 -8.31 -4.77 12.73
C ASN A 73 -8.61 -3.85 13.92
N HIS A 74 -7.59 -3.35 14.61
CA HIS A 74 -7.76 -2.36 15.67
C HIS A 74 -8.38 -1.06 15.13
N LEU A 75 -7.92 -0.59 13.97
CA LEU A 75 -8.43 0.62 13.31
C LEU A 75 -9.87 0.43 12.80
N LEU A 76 -10.15 -0.68 12.12
CA LEU A 76 -11.41 -0.84 11.37
C LEU A 76 -12.56 -1.47 12.17
N ALA A 77 -12.29 -2.47 13.03
CA ALA A 77 -13.36 -3.22 13.69
C ALA A 77 -14.27 -2.38 14.61
N PRO A 78 -13.79 -1.32 15.30
CA PRO A 78 -14.67 -0.40 16.02
C PRO A 78 -15.60 0.37 15.08
N LEU A 79 -15.08 0.86 13.95
CA LEU A 79 -15.84 1.64 12.97
C LEU A 79 -16.90 0.77 12.29
N GLU A 80 -16.57 -0.49 11.98
CA GLU A 80 -17.50 -1.44 11.36
C GLU A 80 -18.69 -1.74 12.27
N ARG A 81 -18.44 -1.91 13.57
CA ARG A 81 -19.50 -2.09 14.57
C ARG A 81 -20.41 -0.87 14.69
N GLU A 82 -19.86 0.33 14.56
CA GLU A 82 -20.63 1.58 14.63
C GLU A 82 -21.49 1.79 13.37
N TRP A 83 -20.86 1.69 12.19
CA TRP A 83 -21.44 2.19 10.94
C TRP A 83 -22.11 1.13 10.07
N VAL A 84 -21.57 -0.09 10.04
CA VAL A 84 -22.00 -1.14 9.09
C VAL A 84 -22.76 -2.26 9.81
N LYS A 85 -22.55 -2.43 11.11
CA LYS A 85 -23.21 -3.41 12.00
C LYS A 85 -23.01 -4.88 11.62
N GLU A 86 -22.11 -5.16 10.67
CA GLU A 86 -21.59 -6.48 10.35
C GLU A 86 -20.09 -6.37 10.08
N ALA A 87 -19.31 -7.37 10.52
CA ALA A 87 -17.89 -7.44 10.21
C ALA A 87 -17.73 -7.92 8.76
N ALA A 88 -17.17 -7.07 7.90
CA ALA A 88 -16.86 -7.47 6.53
C ALA A 88 -15.65 -8.42 6.54
N THR A 89 -15.83 -9.62 5.98
CA THR A 89 -14.75 -10.61 5.76
C THR A 89 -13.94 -10.36 4.50
N ASP A 90 -14.20 -9.24 3.83
CA ASP A 90 -13.61 -8.91 2.54
C ASP A 90 -12.25 -8.21 2.71
N SER A 91 -11.58 -7.95 1.58
CA SER A 91 -10.32 -7.20 1.55
C SER A 91 -10.40 -5.88 2.33
N VAL A 92 -9.25 -5.41 2.85
CA VAL A 92 -9.18 -4.13 3.58
C VAL A 92 -9.73 -2.96 2.76
N ILE A 93 -9.48 -2.97 1.45
CA ILE A 93 -10.02 -1.96 0.52
C ILE A 93 -11.56 -1.99 0.48
N SER A 94 -12.16 -3.18 0.43
CA SER A 94 -13.62 -3.35 0.49
C SER A 94 -14.18 -2.85 1.81
N ARG A 95 -13.54 -3.19 2.94
CA ARG A 95 -13.91 -2.74 4.28
C ARG A 95 -13.92 -1.20 4.38
N VAL A 96 -12.83 -0.57 3.96
CA VAL A 96 -12.68 0.90 3.93
C VAL A 96 -13.71 1.55 3.01
N LYS A 97 -13.99 0.97 1.84
CA LYS A 97 -14.98 1.49 0.90
C LYS A 97 -16.39 1.51 1.52
N GLU A 98 -16.83 0.42 2.16
CA GLU A 98 -18.17 0.38 2.76
C GLU A 98 -18.27 1.32 3.97
N LEU A 99 -17.20 1.45 4.78
CA LEU A 99 -17.14 2.44 5.85
C LEU A 99 -17.25 3.88 5.32
N ARG A 100 -16.48 4.24 4.29
CA ARG A 100 -16.55 5.57 3.66
C ARG A 100 -17.95 5.88 3.12
N LYS A 101 -18.60 4.89 2.51
CA LYS A 101 -19.97 5.00 2.01
C LYS A 101 -20.99 5.23 3.13
N ALA A 102 -20.76 4.70 4.33
CA ALA A 102 -21.63 4.93 5.49
C ALA A 102 -21.36 6.29 6.16
N VAL A 103 -20.10 6.72 6.25
CA VAL A 103 -19.69 7.91 7.02
C VAL A 103 -19.82 9.21 6.23
N LEU A 104 -19.39 9.22 4.96
CA LEU A 104 -19.22 10.45 4.17
C LEU A 104 -20.52 11.20 3.83
N PRO A 105 -21.66 10.56 3.46
CA PRO A 105 -22.83 11.31 3.00
C PRO A 105 -23.32 12.35 4.00
N GLU A 106 -23.42 11.97 5.28
CA GLU A 106 -23.85 12.89 6.34
C GLU A 106 -22.82 13.98 6.66
N MET A 107 -21.52 13.76 6.40
CA MET A 107 -20.51 14.82 6.56
C MET A 107 -20.67 15.94 5.53
N ILE A 108 -21.30 15.67 4.39
CA ILE A 108 -21.50 16.61 3.29
C ILE A 108 -22.90 17.24 3.37
N ASP A 109 -23.91 16.41 3.58
CA ASP A 109 -25.32 16.80 3.41
C ASP A 109 -26.03 17.20 4.71
N SER A 110 -25.39 17.04 5.87
CA SER A 110 -26.01 17.30 7.19
C SER A 110 -25.31 18.40 7.97
N ASP A 111 -26.08 19.12 8.80
CA ASP A 111 -25.57 20.10 9.76
C ASP A 111 -25.05 19.38 11.02
N LEU A 112 -23.88 18.77 10.89
CA LEU A 112 -23.19 18.12 12.01
C LEU A 112 -22.57 19.17 12.93
N SER A 113 -22.54 18.89 14.23
CA SER A 113 -21.75 19.70 15.14
C SER A 113 -20.26 19.63 14.77
N ALA A 114 -19.50 20.68 15.09
CA ALA A 114 -18.06 20.71 14.82
C ALA A 114 -17.32 19.53 15.47
N ASP A 115 -17.75 19.12 16.67
CA ASP A 115 -17.16 17.98 17.39
C ASP A 115 -17.42 16.65 16.68
N GLU A 116 -18.63 16.44 16.14
CA GLU A 116 -18.97 15.23 15.39
C GLU A 116 -18.25 15.20 14.04
N LEU A 117 -18.15 16.34 13.36
CA LEU A 117 -17.39 16.45 12.12
C LEU A 117 -15.91 16.12 12.36
N ALA A 118 -15.30 16.69 13.40
CA ALA A 118 -13.91 16.40 13.78
C ALA A 118 -13.71 14.93 14.18
N ARG A 119 -14.71 14.31 14.85
CA ARG A 119 -14.69 12.88 15.17
C ARG A 119 -14.67 12.03 13.90
N ARG A 120 -15.54 12.31 12.92
CA ARG A 120 -15.60 11.54 11.67
C ARG A 120 -14.37 11.74 10.78
N TRP A 121 -13.76 12.92 10.80
CA TRP A 121 -12.46 13.12 10.14
C TRP A 121 -11.37 12.18 10.68
N ARG A 122 -11.28 12.02 12.01
CA ARG A 122 -10.36 11.03 12.60
C ARG A 122 -10.68 9.60 12.16
N GLN A 123 -11.96 9.24 12.06
CA GLN A 123 -12.34 7.92 11.54
C GLN A 123 -11.91 7.73 10.08
N LEU A 124 -11.96 8.78 9.25
CA LEU A 124 -11.45 8.72 7.87
C LEU A 124 -9.92 8.57 7.82
N GLU A 125 -9.20 9.20 8.75
CA GLU A 125 -7.75 9.04 8.92
C GLU A 125 -7.40 7.60 9.31
N ASP A 126 -8.14 7.00 10.26
CA ASP A 126 -7.97 5.60 10.66
C ASP A 126 -8.19 4.64 9.49
N MET A 127 -9.23 4.90 8.68
CA MET A 127 -9.52 4.13 7.46
C MET A 127 -8.40 4.24 6.42
N GLU A 128 -7.86 5.44 6.22
CA GLU A 128 -6.77 5.68 5.29
C GLU A 128 -5.50 4.96 5.75
N LEU A 129 -5.15 5.05 7.03
CA LEU A 129 -4.01 4.34 7.61
C LEU A 129 -4.17 2.82 7.43
N ALA A 130 -5.35 2.26 7.74
CA ALA A 130 -5.60 0.83 7.56
C ALA A 130 -5.43 0.39 6.10
N GLN A 131 -5.92 1.20 5.15
CA GLN A 131 -5.73 0.96 3.72
C GLN A 131 -4.25 0.98 3.36
N GLN A 132 -3.50 2.01 3.76
CA GLN A 132 -2.06 2.15 3.49
C GLN A 132 -1.26 0.95 4.00
N LEU A 133 -1.53 0.50 5.24
CA LEU A 133 -0.89 -0.67 5.83
C LEU A 133 -1.17 -1.96 5.05
N SER A 134 -2.33 -2.07 4.40
CA SER A 134 -2.71 -3.25 3.61
C SER A 134 -2.04 -3.33 2.24
N LEU A 135 -1.64 -2.20 1.66
CA LEU A 135 -1.10 -2.12 0.29
C LEU A 135 0.33 -2.66 0.19
N TYR A 136 1.05 -2.79 1.31
CA TYR A 136 2.43 -3.28 1.33
C TYR A 136 2.58 -4.45 2.31
N PRO A 137 2.22 -5.67 1.89
CA PRO A 137 2.42 -6.87 2.69
C PRO A 137 3.89 -7.04 3.08
N ALA A 138 4.14 -7.69 4.22
CA ALA A 138 5.48 -7.85 4.81
C ALA A 138 6.56 -8.33 3.83
N LYS A 139 6.19 -9.18 2.86
CA LYS A 139 7.10 -9.80 1.89
C LYS A 139 7.01 -9.17 0.51
N TYR A 140 6.42 -7.99 0.35
CA TYR A 140 6.20 -7.35 -0.96
C TYR A 140 7.51 -7.19 -1.75
N VAL A 141 8.52 -6.58 -1.14
CA VAL A 141 9.86 -6.45 -1.75
C VAL A 141 10.60 -7.78 -1.74
N ALA A 142 10.60 -8.50 -0.62
CA ALA A 142 11.39 -9.72 -0.45
C ALA A 142 10.99 -10.87 -1.39
N SER A 143 9.70 -11.00 -1.72
CA SER A 143 9.19 -12.06 -2.60
C SER A 143 9.66 -11.93 -4.06
N ARG A 144 9.91 -10.70 -4.52
CA ARG A 144 10.41 -10.42 -5.88
C ARG A 144 11.05 -9.03 -5.90
N PRO A 145 12.31 -8.90 -5.48
CA PRO A 145 12.97 -7.60 -5.33
C PRO A 145 13.24 -7.03 -6.71
N SER A 146 12.35 -6.16 -7.17
CA SER A 146 12.55 -5.38 -8.40
C SER A 146 12.83 -3.93 -8.07
N VAL A 147 13.49 -3.23 -8.98
CA VAL A 147 13.80 -1.80 -8.83
C VAL A 147 12.54 -0.98 -8.54
N ASP A 148 11.43 -1.34 -9.18
CA ASP A 148 10.14 -0.66 -9.03
C ASP A 148 9.56 -0.86 -7.62
N ARG A 149 9.52 -2.10 -7.13
CA ARG A 149 8.99 -2.40 -5.77
C ARG A 149 9.83 -1.76 -4.67
N ILE A 150 11.15 -1.71 -4.86
CA ILE A 150 12.06 -1.05 -3.93
C ILE A 150 11.77 0.45 -3.90
N LEU A 151 11.72 1.09 -5.06
CA LEU A 151 11.46 2.53 -5.16
C LEU A 151 10.11 2.89 -4.54
N GLU A 152 9.04 2.19 -4.96
CA GLU A 152 7.67 2.38 -4.46
C GLU A 152 7.60 2.26 -2.93
N THR A 153 8.25 1.24 -2.36
CA THR A 153 8.25 1.04 -0.90
C THR A 153 8.99 2.16 -0.18
N VAL A 154 10.12 2.62 -0.72
CA VAL A 154 10.92 3.69 -0.10
C VAL A 154 10.24 5.06 -0.21
N GLU A 155 9.59 5.34 -1.34
CA GLU A 155 8.75 6.53 -1.51
C GLU A 155 7.61 6.55 -0.48
N ARG A 156 6.94 5.41 -0.26
CA ARG A 156 5.87 5.32 0.74
C ARG A 156 6.38 5.49 2.17
N PHE A 157 7.54 4.94 2.49
CA PHE A 157 8.18 5.20 3.79
C PHE A 157 8.49 6.69 3.97
N MET A 158 8.94 7.37 2.92
CA MET A 158 9.17 8.82 2.96
C MET A 158 7.86 9.58 3.16
N GLU A 159 6.82 9.28 2.40
CA GLU A 159 5.50 9.91 2.54
C GLU A 159 4.96 9.74 3.96
N HIS A 160 4.96 8.51 4.50
CA HIS A 160 4.46 8.25 5.85
C HIS A 160 5.27 8.94 6.95
N LEU A 161 6.58 9.10 6.76
CA LEU A 161 7.47 9.69 7.77
C LEU A 161 7.62 11.21 7.64
N ALA A 162 7.39 11.76 6.45
CA ALA A 162 7.77 13.12 6.09
C ALA A 162 6.68 13.94 5.43
N GLY A 163 5.61 13.31 4.92
CA GLY A 163 4.70 13.93 3.96
C GLY A 163 5.39 14.31 2.64
N GLU A 164 6.51 13.67 2.30
CA GLU A 164 7.29 13.96 1.09
C GLU A 164 6.91 13.00 -0.04
N GLU A 165 6.43 13.54 -1.16
CA GLU A 165 6.12 12.82 -2.40
C GLU A 165 6.98 13.36 -3.54
N ASP A 166 8.26 12.97 -3.57
CA ASP A 166 9.17 13.35 -4.64
C ASP A 166 9.07 12.33 -5.80
N PRO A 167 8.63 12.73 -7.01
CA PRO A 167 8.59 11.81 -8.15
C PRO A 167 10.00 11.55 -8.68
N HIS A 168 10.39 10.29 -8.74
CA HIS A 168 11.71 9.89 -9.26
C HIS A 168 11.66 9.54 -10.75
N SER A 169 12.69 9.93 -11.49
CA SER A 169 12.81 9.75 -12.94
C SER A 169 14.20 9.19 -13.28
N PRO A 170 14.40 8.58 -14.47
CA PRO A 170 13.46 8.41 -15.58
C PRO A 170 12.44 7.28 -15.38
N MET A 171 11.22 7.51 -15.86
CA MET A 171 10.12 6.54 -15.87
C MET A 171 9.76 6.12 -17.30
N LYS A 172 9.49 4.84 -17.50
CA LYS A 172 8.87 4.27 -18.71
C LYS A 172 7.45 3.80 -18.35
N ALA A 173 6.45 4.21 -19.12
CA ALA A 173 5.11 3.64 -19.05
C ALA A 173 4.91 2.65 -20.19
N ILE A 174 4.35 1.47 -19.88
CA ILE A 174 3.83 0.53 -20.86
C ILE A 174 2.31 0.54 -20.71
N VAL A 175 1.61 0.88 -21.80
CA VAL A 175 0.15 0.89 -21.87
C VAL A 175 -0.29 -0.25 -22.78
N GLN A 176 -1.00 -1.22 -22.22
CA GLN A 176 -1.55 -2.34 -22.96
C GLN A 176 -3.07 -2.23 -23.03
N VAL A 177 -3.59 -2.18 -24.25
CA VAL A 177 -5.02 -2.22 -24.53
C VAL A 177 -5.36 -3.67 -24.88
N GLY A 178 -6.27 -4.27 -24.12
CA GLY A 178 -6.75 -5.62 -24.36
C GLY A 178 -7.79 -5.68 -25.46
N GLU A 179 -8.19 -6.90 -25.81
CA GLU A 179 -9.23 -7.16 -26.80
C GLU A 179 -10.60 -6.59 -26.35
N PRO A 180 -11.46 -6.19 -27.29
CA PRO A 180 -12.81 -5.73 -26.98
C PRO A 180 -13.64 -6.88 -26.38
N LEU A 181 -14.39 -6.56 -25.33
CA LEU A 181 -15.32 -7.49 -24.69
C LEU A 181 -16.73 -7.23 -25.21
N ALA A 182 -17.38 -8.26 -25.75
CA ALA A 182 -18.78 -8.18 -26.14
C ALA A 182 -19.67 -8.15 -24.89
N VAL A 183 -20.46 -7.09 -24.74
CA VAL A 183 -21.37 -6.89 -23.60
C VAL A 183 -22.81 -6.94 -24.08
N ALA A 184 -23.64 -7.74 -23.43
CA ALA A 184 -25.07 -7.79 -23.71
C ALA A 184 -25.74 -6.47 -23.33
N ALA A 185 -26.70 -6.01 -24.14
CA ALA A 185 -27.42 -4.76 -23.89
C ALA A 185 -28.26 -4.77 -22.59
N LYS A 186 -28.49 -5.94 -22.01
CA LYS A 186 -29.22 -6.12 -20.75
C LYS A 186 -28.38 -6.93 -19.79
N ARG A 187 -28.25 -6.42 -18.56
CA ARG A 187 -27.65 -7.13 -17.45
C ARG A 187 -28.59 -8.23 -16.97
N ASP A 188 -28.07 -9.46 -16.85
CA ASP A 188 -28.79 -10.54 -16.19
C ASP A 188 -28.73 -10.33 -14.68
N ARG A 189 -29.90 -10.13 -14.06
CA ARG A 189 -30.04 -9.89 -12.61
C ARG A 189 -30.16 -11.18 -11.80
N SER A 190 -30.21 -12.33 -12.46
CA SER A 190 -30.32 -13.64 -11.80
C SER A 190 -28.97 -14.21 -11.36
N VAL A 191 -27.86 -13.63 -11.81
CA VAL A 191 -26.50 -14.10 -11.51
C VAL A 191 -25.91 -13.32 -10.34
N SER A 192 -25.31 -14.04 -9.39
CA SER A 192 -24.63 -13.48 -8.21
C SER A 192 -23.45 -12.59 -8.59
N GLU A 193 -22.68 -12.99 -9.60
CA GLU A 193 -21.53 -12.24 -10.14
C GLU A 193 -21.79 -11.87 -11.59
N ASP A 194 -21.36 -10.67 -11.98
CA ASP A 194 -21.50 -10.21 -13.36
C ASP A 194 -20.42 -10.86 -14.25
N PRO A 195 -20.79 -11.71 -15.23
CA PRO A 195 -19.81 -12.42 -16.06
C PRO A 195 -18.87 -11.49 -16.82
N VAL A 196 -19.31 -10.26 -17.12
CA VAL A 196 -18.49 -9.23 -17.77
C VAL A 196 -17.39 -8.77 -16.81
N LEU A 197 -17.73 -8.55 -15.53
CA LEU A 197 -16.77 -8.12 -14.52
C LEU A 197 -15.76 -9.23 -14.22
N THR A 198 -16.19 -10.47 -14.04
CA THR A 198 -15.29 -11.61 -13.81
C THR A 198 -14.33 -11.80 -14.99
N HIS A 199 -14.81 -11.64 -16.23
CA HIS A 199 -13.96 -11.70 -17.41
C HIS A 199 -12.96 -10.55 -17.48
N LEU A 200 -13.40 -9.32 -17.19
CA LEU A 200 -12.54 -8.13 -17.14
C LEU A 200 -11.43 -8.29 -16.09
N GLU A 201 -11.78 -8.75 -14.89
CA GLU A 201 -10.82 -8.99 -13.80
C GLU A 201 -9.74 -9.97 -14.23
N ARG A 202 -10.14 -11.12 -14.82
CA ARG A 202 -9.20 -12.11 -15.34
C ARG A 202 -8.28 -11.52 -16.41
N CYS A 203 -8.81 -10.85 -17.42
CA CYS A 203 -8.01 -10.25 -18.50
C CYS A 203 -7.06 -9.17 -17.98
N LEU A 204 -7.51 -8.31 -17.07
CA LEU A 204 -6.66 -7.28 -16.47
C LEU A 204 -5.54 -7.90 -15.63
N SER A 205 -5.86 -8.94 -14.85
CA SER A 205 -4.88 -9.66 -14.02
C SER A 205 -3.81 -10.33 -14.87
N GLU A 206 -4.20 -11.02 -15.95
CA GLU A 206 -3.28 -11.65 -16.92
C GLU A 206 -2.36 -10.61 -17.58
N MET A 207 -2.92 -9.47 -18.02
CA MET A 207 -2.11 -8.38 -18.59
C MET A 207 -1.12 -7.80 -17.57
N LEU A 208 -1.55 -7.56 -16.33
CA LEU A 208 -0.69 -7.01 -15.27
C LEU A 208 0.41 -8.00 -14.89
N GLU A 209 0.09 -9.30 -14.80
CA GLU A 209 1.07 -10.35 -14.54
C GLU A 209 2.13 -10.41 -15.66
N SER A 210 1.70 -10.39 -16.92
CA SER A 210 2.61 -10.33 -18.06
C SER A 210 3.48 -9.08 -18.03
N LEU A 211 2.91 -7.90 -17.76
CA LEU A 211 3.68 -6.65 -17.69
C LEU A 211 4.63 -6.61 -16.48
N SER A 212 4.37 -7.38 -15.43
CA SER A 212 5.24 -7.44 -14.24
C SER A 212 6.63 -8.02 -14.55
N THR A 213 6.80 -8.75 -15.65
CA THR A 213 8.10 -9.30 -16.07
C THR A 213 9.02 -8.25 -16.69
N GLU A 214 8.49 -7.10 -17.09
CA GLU A 214 9.27 -5.97 -17.64
C GLU A 214 10.06 -5.21 -16.56
N SER A 215 9.72 -5.44 -15.29
CA SER A 215 10.43 -4.89 -14.14
C SER A 215 11.79 -5.56 -13.96
N VAL A 216 12.84 -4.75 -13.86
CA VAL A 216 14.21 -5.23 -13.65
C VAL A 216 14.34 -5.72 -12.20
N LEU A 217 14.86 -6.95 -12.04
CA LEU A 217 15.17 -7.49 -10.72
C LEU A 217 16.40 -6.77 -10.15
N TYR A 218 16.30 -6.40 -8.88
CA TYR A 218 17.40 -5.82 -8.13
C TYR A 218 18.44 -6.89 -7.86
N THR A 219 19.67 -6.60 -8.26
CA THR A 219 20.85 -7.36 -7.86
C THR A 219 21.71 -6.41 -7.04
N PRO A 220 22.02 -6.74 -5.78
CA PRO A 220 22.93 -5.92 -4.98
C PRO A 220 24.24 -5.74 -5.75
N SER A 221 24.74 -4.51 -5.82
CA SER A 221 26.08 -4.30 -6.37
C SER A 221 27.06 -5.10 -5.52
N SER A 222 27.76 -6.07 -6.11
CA SER A 222 28.83 -6.78 -5.43
C SER A 222 29.92 -5.75 -5.09
N ARG A 223 29.89 -5.19 -3.88
CA ARG A 223 31.08 -4.48 -3.40
C ARG A 223 32.11 -5.57 -3.16
N ALA A 224 33.10 -5.59 -4.07
CA ALA A 224 34.28 -6.41 -3.99
C ALA A 224 34.82 -6.42 -2.57
N ASP A 225 35.20 -7.61 -2.10
CA ASP A 225 36.15 -7.81 -1.01
C ASP A 225 37.29 -6.81 -1.15
N SER A 226 37.17 -5.71 -0.42
CA SER A 226 38.15 -4.63 -0.37
C SER A 226 38.69 -4.61 1.05
N ARG A 227 39.57 -5.59 1.29
CA ARG A 227 40.70 -5.63 2.23
C ARG A 227 40.51 -5.06 3.65
#